data_AF-A0A1W9WXQ4-F1
#
_entry.id   AF-A0A1W9WXQ4-F1
#
_cell.length_a   1.000
_cell.length_b   1.000
_cell.length_c   1.000
_cell.angle_alpha   90.00
_cell.angle_beta   90.00
_cell.angle_gamma   90.00
#
_symmetry.space_group_name_H-M   'P 1'
#
loop_
_entity.id
_entity.type
_entity.pdbx_description
1 polymer ?
#
loop_
_entity_poly.entity_id
_entity_poly.type
_entity_poly.pdbx_seq_one_letter_code
_entity_poly.pdbx_strand_id
1 'polypeptide(L)'
;MILSASTDRLRSYDFIKKIQMNTIDMEERLESAHEEVETGYDADQVHEESKRCYLCNLKYEIDPLTCIYCSACIDVAPKDCIKMVETIPINEDGTYGEYQESARWNRVVSIAIDNSACIRCGQCYAACPMDCISVTKTELVEVDMDE
;
A
#
# COMPACT_ATOMS: atom_id res chain seq x y z
N MET A 1 6.10 19.86 1.25
CA MET A 1 7.09 19.28 0.31
C MET A 1 6.36 18.27 -0.55
N ILE A 2 6.27 18.51 -1.86
CA ILE A 2 5.69 17.55 -2.80
C ILE A 2 6.73 16.43 -2.93
N LEU A 3 6.43 15.25 -2.37
CA LEU A 3 7.24 14.04 -2.52
C LEU A 3 7.30 13.69 -4.01
N SER A 4 8.50 13.35 -4.51
CA SER A 4 8.67 12.91 -5.90
C SER A 4 7.70 11.78 -6.24
N ALA A 5 7.02 11.96 -7.38
CA ALA A 5 6.01 11.15 -8.05
C ALA A 5 6.18 9.61 -8.09
N SER A 6 7.34 9.08 -7.73
CA SER A 6 7.66 7.66 -7.75
C SER A 6 8.32 7.29 -6.43
N THR A 7 7.82 6.25 -5.78
CA THR A 7 8.57 5.62 -4.68
C THR A 7 9.82 4.97 -5.25
N ASP A 8 10.92 4.92 -4.51
CA ASP A 8 12.14 4.18 -4.91
C ASP A 8 11.94 2.65 -4.86
N ARG A 9 10.69 2.20 -4.80
CA ARG A 9 10.31 0.81 -4.63
C ARG A 9 10.18 0.13 -5.99
N LEU A 10 11.08 -0.78 -6.29
CA LEU A 10 11.08 -1.54 -7.53
C LEU A 10 10.04 -2.68 -7.49
N ARG A 11 9.46 -3.02 -8.65
CA ARG A 11 8.54 -4.17 -8.78
C ARG A 11 9.22 -5.50 -8.42
N SER A 12 10.52 -5.61 -8.64
CA SER A 12 11.29 -6.80 -8.24
C SER A 12 11.20 -7.10 -6.74
N TYR A 13 10.95 -6.08 -5.90
CA TYR A 13 10.88 -6.24 -4.45
C TYR A 13 9.65 -7.02 -3.97
N ASP A 14 8.60 -7.14 -4.79
CA ASP A 14 7.42 -7.98 -4.49
C ASP A 14 7.76 -9.47 -4.39
N PHE A 15 8.88 -9.87 -5.00
CA PHE A 15 9.30 -11.27 -5.11
C PHE A 15 10.41 -11.64 -4.13
N ILE A 16 10.83 -10.70 -3.28
CA ILE A 16 11.78 -10.98 -2.19
C ILE A 16 11.09 -11.89 -1.19
N LYS A 17 11.65 -13.10 -1.03
CA LYS A 17 11.16 -14.07 -0.04
C LYS A 17 11.53 -13.58 1.35
N LYS A 18 10.68 -13.91 2.32
CA LYS A 18 10.98 -13.66 3.74
C LYS A 18 12.31 -14.31 4.09
N ILE A 19 13.24 -13.52 4.62
CA ILE A 19 14.48 -14.03 5.19
C ILE A 19 14.14 -14.71 6.52
N GLN A 20 14.75 -15.86 6.79
CA GLN A 20 14.55 -16.54 8.06
C GLN A 20 15.34 -15.83 9.16
N MET A 21 14.73 -15.67 10.33
CA MET A 21 15.40 -15.09 11.49
C MET A 21 16.63 -15.92 11.83
N ASN A 22 17.75 -15.26 12.09
CA ASN A 22 18.92 -15.97 12.57
C ASN A 22 18.63 -16.52 13.95
N THR A 23 19.11 -17.74 14.19
CA THR A 23 18.93 -18.38 15.48
C THR A 23 20.17 -19.16 15.86
N ILE A 24 20.42 -19.26 17.17
CA ILE A 24 21.41 -20.19 17.70
C ILE A 24 21.04 -21.65 17.39
N ASP A 25 22.03 -22.53 17.38
CA ASP A 25 21.84 -23.95 17.10
C ASP A 25 20.98 -24.63 18.18
N MET A 26 20.29 -25.72 17.82
CA MET A 26 19.44 -26.46 18.74
C MET A 26 20.22 -27.06 19.92
N GLU A 27 21.46 -27.49 19.73
CA GLU A 27 22.29 -28.01 20.82
C GLU A 27 22.60 -26.92 21.85
N GLU A 28 23.00 -25.74 21.38
CA GLU A 28 23.28 -24.57 22.24
C GLU A 28 22.04 -24.13 23.06
N ARG A 29 20.85 -24.21 22.46
CA ARG A 29 19.58 -23.92 23.16
C ARG A 29 19.31 -24.87 24.32
N LEU A 30 19.70 -26.14 24.18
CA LEU A 30 19.46 -27.16 25.19
C LEU A 30 20.49 -27.11 26.33
N GLU A 31 21.68 -26.57 26.08
CA GLU A 31 22.71 -26.37 27.09
C GLU A 31 22.35 -25.25 28.09
N SER A 32 21.76 -24.15 27.60
CA SER A 32 21.38 -23.00 28.43
C SER A 32 19.98 -22.49 28.07
N ALA A 33 19.02 -22.71 28.97
CA ALA A 33 17.62 -22.30 28.79
C ALA A 33 17.39 -20.78 28.98
N HIS A 34 18.45 -19.99 29.18
CA HIS A 34 18.37 -18.55 29.42
C HIS A 34 18.84 -17.70 28.24
N GLU A 35 19.41 -18.32 27.20
CA GLU A 35 19.90 -17.60 26.02
C GLU A 35 18.76 -17.18 25.08
N GLU A 36 18.94 -16.02 24.43
CA GLU A 36 18.01 -15.54 23.41
C GLU A 36 18.17 -16.38 22.13
N VAL A 37 17.06 -16.97 21.67
CA VAL A 37 17.08 -17.88 20.54
C VAL A 37 17.21 -17.14 19.20
N GLU A 38 16.46 -16.07 19.03
CA GLU A 38 16.46 -15.24 17.82
C GLU A 38 17.52 -14.16 17.97
N THR A 39 18.59 -14.25 17.20
CA THR A 39 19.75 -13.34 17.36
C THR A 39 19.62 -12.06 16.51
N GLY A 40 18.49 -11.89 15.83
CA GLY A 40 18.23 -10.76 14.95
C GLY A 40 18.91 -10.91 13.57
N TYR A 41 18.56 -10.00 12.67
CA TYR A 41 19.16 -9.94 11.34
C TYR A 41 20.51 -9.23 11.36
N ASP A 42 21.43 -9.66 10.50
CA ASP A 42 22.62 -8.88 10.17
C ASP A 42 22.27 -7.69 9.25
N ALA A 43 23.24 -6.80 9.01
CA ALA A 43 23.02 -5.58 8.24
C ALA A 43 22.52 -5.82 6.80
N ASP A 44 23.00 -6.87 6.13
CA ASP A 44 22.62 -7.21 4.76
C ASP A 44 21.20 -7.80 4.74
N GLN A 45 20.89 -8.66 5.71
CA GLN A 45 19.55 -9.22 5.90
C GLN A 45 18.52 -8.14 6.23
N VAL A 46 18.83 -7.19 7.12
CA VAL A 46 17.97 -6.05 7.44
C VAL A 46 17.68 -5.25 6.17
N HIS A 47 18.73 -4.92 5.41
CA HIS A 47 18.58 -4.15 4.19
C HIS A 47 17.68 -4.87 3.16
N GLU A 48 17.90 -6.17 2.94
CA GLU A 48 17.12 -6.94 1.97
C GLU A 48 15.67 -7.17 2.43
N GLU A 49 15.45 -7.52 3.70
CA GLU A 49 14.12 -7.73 4.27
C GLU A 49 13.30 -6.41 4.29
N SER A 50 13.93 -5.26 4.53
CA SER A 50 13.26 -3.95 4.57
C SER A 50 12.63 -3.55 3.23
N LYS A 51 13.20 -4.00 2.10
CA LYS A 51 12.68 -3.72 0.73
C LYS A 51 11.28 -4.31 0.51
N ARG A 52 10.88 -5.30 1.32
CA ARG A 52 9.55 -5.94 1.26
C ARG A 52 8.42 -5.01 1.71
N CYS A 53 8.74 -3.91 2.42
CA CYS A 53 7.75 -2.92 2.83
C CYS A 53 7.01 -2.34 1.62
N TYR A 54 5.68 -2.29 1.67
CA TYR A 54 4.84 -1.68 0.63
C TYR A 54 4.62 -0.18 0.82
N LEU A 55 5.25 0.45 1.81
CA LEU A 55 5.08 1.88 2.09
C LEU A 55 3.61 2.26 2.29
N CYS A 56 2.87 1.45 3.08
CA CYS A 56 1.43 1.64 3.30
C CYS A 56 1.07 2.96 3.97
N ASN A 57 2.06 3.65 4.55
CA ASN A 57 1.94 5.01 5.05
C ASN A 57 1.81 6.05 3.93
N LEU A 58 2.06 5.70 2.66
CA LEU A 58 1.75 6.54 1.51
C LEU A 58 0.33 6.25 1.04
N LYS A 59 -0.54 7.24 1.24
CA LYS A 59 -1.95 7.23 0.82
C LYS A 59 -2.07 7.84 -0.56
N TYR A 60 -2.53 7.04 -1.52
CA TYR A 60 -2.84 7.49 -2.87
C TYR A 60 -4.35 7.77 -2.96
N GLU A 61 -4.70 8.95 -3.46
CA GLU A 61 -6.09 9.39 -3.61
C GLU A 61 -6.30 9.97 -5.00
N ILE A 62 -7.44 9.66 -5.62
CA ILE A 62 -7.83 10.20 -6.91
C ILE A 62 -8.88 11.28 -6.65
N ASP A 63 -8.67 12.48 -7.17
CA ASP A 63 -9.68 13.52 -7.19
C ASP A 63 -10.74 13.18 -8.26
N PRO A 64 -11.98 12.82 -7.86
CA PRO A 64 -13.03 12.45 -8.81
C PRO A 64 -13.52 13.65 -9.64
N LEU A 65 -13.30 14.89 -9.21
CA LEU A 65 -13.73 16.09 -9.96
C LEU A 65 -12.79 16.42 -11.13
N THR A 66 -11.53 16.03 -11.02
CA THR A 66 -10.51 16.24 -12.06
C THR A 66 -10.33 14.99 -12.95
N CYS A 67 -10.70 13.81 -12.44
CA CYS A 67 -10.60 12.55 -13.18
C CYS A 67 -11.56 12.50 -14.39
N ILE A 68 -11.00 12.23 -15.58
CA ILE A 68 -11.77 12.07 -16.83
C ILE A 68 -12.14 10.61 -17.14
N TYR A 69 -11.99 9.69 -16.17
CA TYR A 69 -12.32 8.27 -16.30
C TYR A 69 -11.60 7.51 -17.44
N CYS A 70 -10.42 7.96 -17.87
CA CYS A 70 -9.70 7.41 -19.03
C CYS A 70 -9.07 6.01 -18.86
N SER A 71 -9.26 5.35 -17.71
CA SER A 71 -8.66 4.05 -17.31
C SER A 71 -7.13 3.94 -17.26
N ALA A 72 -6.36 4.95 -17.69
CA ALA A 72 -4.89 4.86 -17.75
C ALA A 72 -4.23 4.38 -16.44
N CYS A 73 -4.73 4.83 -15.28
CA CYS A 73 -4.22 4.40 -13.97
C CYS A 73 -4.49 2.91 -13.68
N ILE A 74 -5.61 2.37 -14.15
CA ILE A 74 -6.00 0.96 -13.99
C ILE A 74 -5.09 0.09 -14.88
N ASP A 75 -4.86 0.53 -16.13
CA ASP A 75 -4.12 -0.26 -17.13
C ASP A 75 -2.64 -0.45 -16.76
N VAL A 76 -2.05 0.51 -16.06
CA VAL A 76 -0.65 0.43 -15.59
C VAL A 76 -0.50 -0.22 -14.22
N ALA A 77 -1.59 -0.45 -13.48
CA ALA A 77 -1.53 -0.98 -12.13
C ALA A 77 -1.11 -2.46 -12.16
N PRO A 78 -0.01 -2.84 -11.49
CA PRO A 78 0.49 -4.22 -11.52
C PRO A 78 -0.25 -5.16 -10.54
N LYS A 79 -1.28 -4.63 -9.88
CA LYS A 79 -2.24 -5.30 -9.02
C LYS A 79 -3.63 -4.74 -9.35
N ASP A 80 -4.65 -5.57 -9.21
CA ASP A 80 -6.04 -5.17 -9.39
C ASP A 80 -6.54 -4.37 -8.18
N CYS A 81 -6.03 -3.14 -8.05
CA CYS A 81 -6.27 -2.28 -6.88
C CYS A 81 -6.93 -0.93 -7.25
N ILE A 82 -7.35 -0.73 -8.50
CA ILE A 82 -8.01 0.50 -8.93
C ILE A 82 -9.29 0.13 -9.68
N LYS A 83 -10.42 0.62 -9.19
CA LYS A 83 -11.75 0.15 -9.58
C LYS A 83 -12.60 1.28 -10.17
N MET A 84 -13.37 0.97 -11.21
CA MET A 84 -14.44 1.84 -11.71
C MET A 84 -15.71 1.60 -10.90
N VAL A 85 -16.09 2.58 -10.09
CA VAL A 85 -17.21 2.48 -9.15
C VAL A 85 -18.45 3.10 -9.77
N GLU A 86 -19.57 2.36 -9.75
CA GLU A 86 -20.91 2.83 -10.16
C GLU A 86 -21.70 3.36 -8.96
N THR A 87 -21.59 2.73 -7.79
CA THR A 87 -22.29 3.19 -6.59
C THR A 87 -21.62 2.67 -5.31
N ILE A 88 -21.86 3.34 -4.20
CA ILE A 88 -21.53 2.90 -2.85
C ILE A 88 -22.83 2.94 -2.04
N PRO A 89 -23.45 1.79 -1.75
CA PRO A 89 -24.70 1.76 -0.99
C PRO A 89 -24.46 2.24 0.44
N ILE A 90 -25.50 2.79 1.07
CA ILE A 90 -25.50 3.13 2.48
C ILE A 90 -26.27 2.02 3.21
N ASN A 91 -25.65 1.43 4.22
CA ASN A 91 -26.23 0.39 5.05
C ASN A 91 -27.31 0.98 5.99
N GLU A 92 -28.12 0.12 6.60
CA GLU A 92 -29.20 0.55 7.51
C GLU A 92 -28.69 1.31 8.75
N ASP A 93 -27.45 1.04 9.17
CA ASP A 93 -26.77 1.71 10.29
C ASP A 93 -26.12 3.05 9.91
N GLY A 94 -26.28 3.49 8.65
CA GLY A 94 -25.70 4.72 8.12
C GLY A 94 -24.22 4.59 7.69
N THR A 95 -23.63 3.40 7.77
CA THR A 95 -22.28 3.14 7.25
C THR A 95 -22.28 2.98 5.73
N TYR A 96 -21.12 3.13 5.12
CA TYR A 96 -20.94 2.81 3.69
C TYR A 96 -20.77 1.30 3.52
N GLY A 97 -21.54 0.71 2.60
CA GLY A 97 -21.38 -0.67 2.17
C GLY A 97 -20.26 -0.84 1.14
N GLU A 98 -20.15 -2.03 0.57
CA GLU A 98 -19.16 -2.34 -0.47
C GLU A 98 -19.48 -1.60 -1.77
N TYR A 99 -18.46 -1.03 -2.40
CA TYR A 99 -18.60 -0.38 -3.70
C TYR A 99 -19.03 -1.40 -4.76
N GLN A 100 -19.87 -0.96 -5.69
CA GLN A 100 -20.27 -1.76 -6.84
C GLN A 100 -19.45 -1.33 -8.06
N GLU A 101 -18.74 -2.28 -8.66
CA GLU A 101 -17.94 -2.05 -9.86
C GLU A 101 -18.81 -2.07 -11.12
N SER A 102 -18.39 -1.32 -12.15
CA SER A 102 -19.05 -1.35 -13.46
C SER A 102 -18.03 -1.16 -14.58
N ALA A 103 -18.12 -2.04 -15.58
CA ALA A 103 -17.37 -1.88 -16.83
C ALA A 103 -18.07 -0.93 -17.82
N ARG A 104 -19.28 -0.46 -17.50
CA ARG A 104 -20.05 0.45 -18.35
C ARG A 104 -19.65 1.87 -18.07
N TRP A 105 -18.84 2.44 -18.96
CA TRP A 105 -18.26 3.78 -18.80
C TRP A 105 -19.30 4.87 -18.49
N ASN A 106 -20.51 4.77 -19.07
CA ASN A 106 -21.60 5.71 -18.84
C ASN A 106 -22.31 5.57 -17.47
N ARG A 107 -21.89 4.63 -16.62
CA ARG A 107 -22.39 4.42 -15.26
C ARG A 107 -21.34 4.69 -14.19
N VAL A 108 -20.09 4.90 -14.57
CA VAL A 108 -19.01 5.15 -13.63
C VAL A 108 -19.20 6.53 -13.00
N VAL A 109 -19.19 6.57 -11.68
CA VAL A 109 -19.27 7.83 -10.91
C VAL A 109 -17.93 8.19 -10.29
N SER A 110 -17.06 7.21 -10.06
CA SER A 110 -15.73 7.42 -9.46
C SER A 110 -14.73 6.35 -9.89
N ILE A 111 -13.45 6.69 -9.83
CA ILE A 111 -12.36 5.70 -9.82
C ILE A 111 -11.77 5.69 -8.42
N ALA A 112 -11.76 4.53 -7.78
CA ALA A 112 -11.29 4.36 -6.42
C ALA A 112 -10.04 3.47 -6.38
N ILE A 113 -9.11 3.79 -5.47
CA ILE A 113 -7.94 2.96 -5.18
C ILE A 113 -8.24 2.12 -3.93
N ASP A 114 -8.26 0.79 -4.10
CA ASP A 114 -8.25 -0.14 -2.98
C ASP A 114 -6.86 -0.13 -2.34
N ASN A 115 -6.77 0.58 -1.22
CA ASN A 115 -5.54 0.72 -0.45
C ASN A 115 -5.14 -0.58 0.26
N SER A 116 -5.98 -1.59 0.37
CA SER A 116 -5.56 -2.91 0.90
C SER A 116 -4.78 -3.71 -0.15
N ALA A 117 -5.18 -3.60 -1.42
CA ALA A 117 -4.55 -4.31 -2.54
C ALA A 117 -3.41 -3.53 -3.21
N CYS A 118 -3.35 -2.21 -3.04
CA CYS A 118 -2.32 -1.36 -3.62
C CYS A 118 -0.92 -1.72 -3.09
N ILE A 119 0.11 -1.62 -3.93
CA ILE A 119 1.51 -1.87 -3.52
C ILE A 119 2.38 -0.60 -3.60
N ARG A 120 1.74 0.56 -3.81
CA ARG A 120 2.37 1.89 -3.83
C ARG A 120 3.54 1.99 -4.81
N CYS A 121 3.37 1.36 -5.98
CA CYS A 121 4.37 1.33 -7.06
C CYS A 121 4.49 2.65 -7.84
N GLY A 122 3.61 3.64 -7.61
CA GLY A 122 3.65 4.95 -8.27
C GLY A 122 3.20 4.98 -9.74
N GLN A 123 2.95 3.83 -10.38
CA GLN A 123 2.63 3.78 -11.82
C GLN A 123 1.34 4.55 -12.17
N CYS A 124 0.29 4.43 -11.34
CA CYS A 124 -0.95 5.16 -11.57
C CYS A 124 -0.76 6.68 -11.53
N TYR A 125 0.07 7.18 -10.62
CA TYR A 125 0.41 8.59 -10.48
C TYR A 125 1.14 9.08 -11.74
N ALA A 126 2.16 8.34 -12.19
CA ALA A 126 2.93 8.69 -13.38
C ALA A 126 2.14 8.63 -14.69
N ALA A 127 1.14 7.75 -14.77
CA ALA A 127 0.33 7.55 -15.97
C ALA A 127 -0.87 8.50 -16.09
N CYS A 128 -1.25 9.23 -15.03
CA CYS A 128 -2.44 10.06 -15.05
C CYS A 128 -2.25 11.29 -15.95
N PRO A 129 -3.03 11.45 -17.03
CA PRO A 129 -2.88 12.59 -17.94
C PRO A 129 -3.43 13.92 -17.37
N MET A 130 -4.18 13.84 -16.26
CA MET A 130 -4.83 14.99 -15.62
C MET A 130 -4.16 15.39 -14.31
N ASP A 131 -3.07 14.70 -13.91
CA ASP A 131 -2.42 14.86 -12.60
C ASP A 131 -3.42 14.83 -11.41
N CYS A 132 -4.50 14.06 -11.53
CA CYS A 132 -5.59 14.03 -10.54
C CYS A 132 -5.33 13.09 -9.35
N ILE A 133 -4.13 12.50 -9.27
CA ILE A 133 -3.77 11.55 -8.21
C ILE A 133 -2.82 12.25 -7.25
N SER A 134 -3.14 12.27 -5.96
CA SER A 134 -2.27 12.81 -4.91
C SER A 134 -1.66 11.71 -4.06
N VAL A 135 -0.47 11.96 -3.53
CA VAL A 135 0.21 11.07 -2.58
C VAL A 135 0.50 11.83 -1.29
N THR A 136 -0.06 11.34 -0.19
CA THR A 136 0.12 11.94 1.14
C THR A 136 0.77 10.93 2.07
N LYS A 137 1.77 11.36 2.84
CA LYS A 137 2.36 10.56 3.91
C LYS A 137 1.50 10.68 5.15
N THR A 138 1.02 9.55 5.65
CA THR A 138 0.28 9.44 6.91
C THR A 138 1.25 9.03 8.03
N GLU A 139 1.17 9.72 9.16
CA GLU A 139 1.96 9.44 10.36
C GLU A 139 1.02 9.38 11.56
N LEU A 140 1.35 8.52 12.53
CA LEU A 140 0.62 8.47 13.78
C LEU A 140 1.19 9.57 14.69
N VAL A 141 0.30 10.41 15.21
CA VAL A 141 0.65 11.49 16.13
C VAL A 141 -0.13 11.25 17.41
N GLU A 142 0.58 11.10 18.52
CA GLU A 142 -0.01 11.08 19.85
C GLU A 142 -0.24 12.52 20.29
N VAL A 143 -1.48 12.85 20.64
CA VAL A 143 -1.86 14.18 21.14
C VAL A 143 -2.40 13.97 22.54
N ASP A 144 -1.67 14.46 23.54
CA ASP A 144 -2.16 14.51 24.91
C ASP A 144 -3.32 15.52 24.96
N MET A 145 -4.51 15.02 25.28
CA MET A 145 -5.74 15.82 25.32
C MET A 145 -5.91 16.62 26.62
N ASP A 146 -4.93 16.53 27.53
CA ASP A 146 -4.95 17.10 28.88
C ASP A 146 -4.10 18.39 29.02
N GLU A 147 -3.55 18.92 27.92
CA GLU A 147 -2.94 20.26 27.80
C GLU A 147 -3.72 21.17 26.85
#